data_AF-A0A1A8ER60-F1
#
_entry.id   AF-A0A1A8ER60-F1
#
_cell.length_a   1.000
_cell.length_b   1.000
_cell.length_c   1.000
_cell.angle_alpha   90.00
_cell.angle_beta   90.00
_cell.angle_gamma   90.00
#
_symmetry.space_group_name_H-M   'P 1'
#
loop_
_entity.id
_entity.type
_entity.pdbx_description
1 polymer ?
#
loop_
_entity_poly.entity_id
_entity_poly.type
_entity_poly.pdbx_seq_one_letter_code
_entity_poly.pdbx_strand_id
1 'polypeptide(L)'
;YVVRDPNIPVLLTRIKEVAKVFLATNSDYNYTEVIMKYLLEGNSKPGGPKKPWRSYFDLVVVDTRKPLFFADGTVLRQVDTNTGKLRIGTYTGDLQHGTVYSGGSSDIVSELLDVKGKDILYVGDHIFGDILKSKKRQGWKTFLVVPELTKELQVWEEKKSHFEELKRLDVFLAELYKHLDSGSKECPDISVIKTRMNVLAYRMDISYGQMGSLLRSGSTQTLFASQLIRYADLYSSTCINLLHYPFNYLFMAPPVLMPHEVASQISAEVSSSDQSNRTLTTNKN
;
A
#
# COMPACT_ATOMS: atom_id res chain seq x y z
N TYR A 1 -24.35 2.60 0.15
CA TYR A 1 -23.70 1.28 0.18
C TYR A 1 -22.40 1.26 -0.61
N VAL A 2 -22.38 1.67 -1.88
CA VAL A 2 -21.16 1.74 -2.68
C VAL A 2 -20.82 3.21 -2.95
N VAL A 3 -19.60 3.62 -2.59
CA VAL A 3 -19.11 4.96 -2.92
C VAL A 3 -18.83 5.02 -4.41
N ARG A 4 -19.34 6.07 -5.07
CA ARG A 4 -19.15 6.29 -6.50
C ARG A 4 -18.32 7.52 -6.71
N ASP A 5 -17.18 7.37 -7.38
CA ASP A 5 -16.29 8.47 -7.73
C ASP A 5 -16.28 8.68 -9.25
N PRO A 6 -16.66 9.87 -9.74
CA PRO A 6 -16.70 10.15 -11.17
C PRO A 6 -15.34 10.16 -11.87
N ASN A 7 -14.24 10.15 -11.11
CA ASN A 7 -12.88 10.15 -11.63
C ASN A 7 -12.36 8.74 -11.95
N ILE A 8 -13.04 7.66 -11.50
CA ILE A 8 -12.60 6.28 -11.82
C ILE A 8 -12.57 6.04 -13.33
N PRO A 9 -13.63 6.35 -14.11
CA PRO A 9 -13.57 6.22 -15.57
C PRO A 9 -12.47 7.05 -16.22
N VAL A 10 -12.19 8.24 -15.67
CA VAL A 10 -11.15 9.15 -16.19
C VAL A 10 -9.77 8.53 -15.98
N LEU A 11 -9.49 8.04 -14.78
CA LEU A 11 -8.23 7.37 -14.45
C LEU A 11 -8.01 6.15 -15.34
N LEU A 12 -9.01 5.25 -15.44
CA LEU A 12 -8.89 4.04 -16.26
C LEU A 12 -8.70 4.36 -17.75
N THR A 13 -9.38 5.39 -18.27
CA THR A 13 -9.20 5.82 -19.67
C THR A 13 -7.79 6.31 -19.91
N ARG A 14 -7.26 7.16 -19.02
CA ARG A 14 -5.89 7.70 -19.11
C ARG A 14 -4.84 6.60 -18.98
N ILE A 15 -5.01 5.63 -18.09
CA ILE A 15 -4.07 4.50 -17.98
C ILE A 15 -4.09 3.68 -19.28
N LYS A 16 -5.28 3.44 -19.85
CA LYS A 16 -5.43 2.66 -21.08
C LYS A 16 -4.74 3.29 -22.31
N GLU A 17 -4.47 4.59 -22.29
CA GLU A 17 -3.67 5.27 -23.33
C GLU A 17 -2.19 4.90 -23.27
N VAL A 18 -1.66 4.48 -22.12
CA VAL A 18 -0.23 4.23 -21.89
C VAL A 18 0.10 2.78 -21.48
N ALA A 19 -0.88 2.01 -21.01
CA ALA A 19 -0.69 0.66 -20.50
C ALA A 19 -1.95 -0.21 -20.65
N LYS A 20 -1.78 -1.53 -20.60
CA LYS A 20 -2.90 -2.48 -20.53
C LYS A 20 -3.54 -2.44 -19.14
N VAL A 21 -4.85 -2.55 -19.06
CA VAL A 21 -5.62 -2.53 -17.81
C VAL A 21 -6.35 -3.86 -17.65
N PHE A 22 -6.25 -4.50 -16.49
CA PHE A 22 -7.00 -5.72 -16.22
C PHE A 22 -7.73 -5.70 -14.88
N LEU A 23 -8.79 -6.49 -14.78
CA LEU A 23 -9.52 -6.76 -13.56
C LEU A 23 -9.32 -8.22 -13.14
N ALA A 24 -8.93 -8.45 -11.88
CA ALA A 24 -8.81 -9.77 -11.29
C ALA A 24 -9.49 -9.78 -9.92
N THR A 25 -10.71 -10.31 -9.83
CA THR A 25 -11.58 -10.25 -8.64
C THR A 25 -11.94 -11.64 -8.12
N ASN A 26 -12.19 -11.75 -6.80
CA ASN A 26 -12.70 -12.97 -6.19
C ASN A 26 -14.21 -13.13 -6.37
N SER A 27 -14.92 -12.04 -6.69
CA SER A 27 -16.36 -12.05 -6.92
C SER A 27 -16.73 -12.81 -8.19
N ASP A 28 -17.96 -13.32 -8.22
CA ASP A 28 -18.55 -13.88 -9.44
C ASP A 28 -18.86 -12.79 -10.48
N TYR A 29 -19.18 -13.23 -11.70
CA TYR A 29 -19.48 -12.33 -12.81
C TYR A 29 -20.75 -11.49 -12.58
N ASN A 30 -21.82 -12.07 -12.05
CA ASN A 30 -23.11 -11.39 -11.93
C ASN A 30 -23.00 -10.20 -10.95
N TYR A 31 -22.35 -10.42 -9.82
CA TYR A 31 -22.07 -9.37 -8.85
C TYR A 31 -21.14 -8.31 -9.44
N THR A 32 -20.04 -8.75 -10.08
CA THR A 32 -19.07 -7.85 -10.71
C THR A 32 -19.74 -6.98 -11.77
N GLU A 33 -20.61 -7.53 -12.60
CA GLU A 33 -21.32 -6.81 -13.64
C GLU A 33 -22.20 -5.69 -13.06
N VAL A 34 -22.97 -5.98 -12.00
CA VAL A 34 -23.84 -4.98 -11.35
C VAL A 34 -23.01 -3.83 -10.76
N ILE A 35 -21.96 -4.15 -10.02
CA ILE A 35 -21.11 -3.15 -9.36
C ILE A 35 -20.36 -2.31 -10.39
N MET A 36 -19.76 -2.93 -11.41
CA MET A 36 -18.98 -2.22 -12.41
C MET A 36 -19.84 -1.36 -13.33
N LYS A 37 -21.07 -1.78 -13.66
CA LYS A 37 -22.06 -0.93 -14.35
C LYS A 37 -22.39 0.32 -13.54
N TYR A 38 -22.64 0.16 -12.23
CA TYR A 38 -22.92 1.29 -11.33
C TYR A 38 -21.74 2.27 -11.28
N LEU A 39 -20.50 1.76 -11.15
CA LEU A 39 -19.31 2.59 -11.04
C LEU A 39 -18.97 3.32 -12.35
N LEU A 40 -19.00 2.62 -13.50
CA LEU A 40 -18.38 3.09 -14.74
C LEU A 40 -19.35 3.58 -15.82
N GLU A 41 -20.61 3.14 -15.83
CA GLU A 41 -21.54 3.45 -16.95
C GLU A 41 -22.47 4.64 -16.66
N GLY A 42 -22.67 5.00 -15.38
CA GLY A 42 -23.65 6.02 -14.99
C GLY A 42 -23.25 7.49 -15.22
N ASN A 43 -22.07 7.77 -15.79
CA ASN A 43 -21.53 9.14 -15.99
C ASN A 43 -21.57 9.62 -17.44
N SER A 44 -22.22 8.86 -18.33
CA SER A 44 -22.38 9.29 -19.72
C SER A 44 -23.20 10.60 -19.73
N LYS A 45 -22.63 11.69 -20.29
CA LYS A 45 -23.37 12.94 -20.53
C LYS A 45 -24.67 12.61 -21.29
N PRO A 46 -25.79 13.30 -21.02
CA PRO A 46 -27.03 13.10 -21.78
C PRO A 46 -26.73 13.24 -23.28
N GLY A 47 -26.97 12.17 -24.06
CA GLY A 47 -26.71 12.15 -25.51
C GLY A 47 -25.34 11.63 -25.96
N GLY A 48 -24.41 11.31 -25.06
CA GLY A 48 -23.15 10.64 -25.40
C GLY A 48 -23.29 9.12 -25.55
N PRO A 49 -22.43 8.45 -26.35
CA PRO A 49 -22.44 6.99 -26.45
C PRO A 49 -22.14 6.36 -25.09
N LYS A 50 -23.01 5.45 -24.65
CA LYS A 50 -22.79 4.69 -23.41
C LYS A 50 -21.62 3.72 -23.63
N LYS A 51 -20.50 4.00 -22.98
CA LYS A 51 -19.32 3.14 -23.01
C LYS A 51 -19.50 2.00 -21.99
N PRO A 52 -19.54 0.71 -22.41
CA PRO A 52 -19.71 -0.40 -21.49
C PRO A 52 -18.51 -0.52 -20.55
N TRP A 53 -18.74 -0.90 -19.29
CA TRP A 53 -17.69 -0.96 -18.26
C TRP A 53 -16.53 -1.89 -18.65
N ARG A 54 -16.83 -2.97 -19.38
CA ARG A 54 -15.83 -3.95 -19.87
C ARG A 54 -14.79 -3.32 -20.78
N SER A 55 -15.14 -2.27 -21.54
CA SER A 55 -14.23 -1.62 -22.47
C SER A 55 -13.10 -0.83 -21.79
N TYR A 56 -13.20 -0.57 -20.49
CA TYR A 56 -12.11 0.02 -19.70
C TYR A 56 -11.00 -0.98 -19.39
N PHE A 57 -11.22 -2.27 -19.63
CA PHE A 57 -10.30 -3.35 -19.34
C PHE A 57 -9.92 -4.09 -20.64
N ASP A 58 -8.67 -4.49 -20.75
CA ASP A 58 -8.15 -5.36 -21.81
C ASP A 58 -8.34 -6.84 -21.46
N LEU A 59 -8.38 -7.14 -20.16
CA LEU A 59 -8.65 -8.47 -19.61
C LEU A 59 -9.53 -8.37 -18.36
N VAL A 60 -10.53 -9.25 -18.25
CA VAL A 60 -11.38 -9.37 -17.07
C VAL A 60 -11.38 -10.82 -16.61
N VAL A 61 -10.98 -11.04 -15.35
CA VAL A 61 -10.97 -12.34 -14.69
C VAL A 61 -11.75 -12.26 -13.38
N VAL A 62 -12.79 -13.08 -13.28
CA VAL A 62 -13.64 -13.24 -12.09
C VAL A 62 -13.31 -14.55 -11.38
N ASP A 63 -13.87 -14.78 -10.19
CA ASP A 63 -13.67 -16.02 -9.42
C ASP A 63 -12.20 -16.42 -9.21
N THR A 64 -11.29 -15.45 -9.07
CA THR A 64 -9.84 -15.72 -9.04
C THR A 64 -9.39 -16.55 -7.82
N ARG A 65 -10.17 -16.57 -6.74
CA ARG A 65 -9.87 -17.30 -5.49
C ARG A 65 -8.50 -16.93 -4.89
N LYS A 66 -8.13 -15.65 -4.93
CA LYS A 66 -6.95 -15.11 -4.25
C LYS A 66 -6.99 -15.52 -2.76
N PRO A 67 -5.88 -16.04 -2.18
CA PRO A 67 -4.51 -15.99 -2.70
C PRO A 67 -4.08 -17.14 -3.64
N LEU A 68 -4.93 -18.16 -3.87
CA LEU A 68 -4.58 -19.32 -4.70
C LEU A 68 -4.24 -18.90 -6.15
N PHE A 69 -4.85 -17.82 -6.63
CA PHE A 69 -4.55 -17.20 -7.92
C PHE A 69 -3.06 -16.91 -8.16
N PHE A 70 -2.33 -16.47 -7.12
CA PHE A 70 -0.89 -16.15 -7.21
C PHE A 70 0.01 -17.38 -7.01
N ALA A 71 -0.60 -18.56 -6.93
CA ALA A 71 0.01 -19.87 -6.76
C ALA A 71 -0.37 -20.73 -7.96
N ASP A 72 -0.78 -21.98 -7.73
CA ASP A 72 -1.19 -22.93 -8.77
C ASP A 72 -2.50 -22.53 -9.46
N GLY A 73 -3.25 -21.58 -8.88
CA GLY A 73 -4.50 -21.07 -9.44
C GLY A 73 -5.58 -22.15 -9.57
N THR A 74 -6.45 -21.95 -10.55
CA THR A 74 -7.50 -22.90 -10.92
C THR A 74 -7.60 -23.00 -12.44
N VAL A 75 -8.39 -23.95 -12.94
CA VAL A 75 -8.67 -24.07 -14.38
C VAL A 75 -9.26 -22.77 -14.92
N LEU A 76 -8.68 -22.23 -16.00
CA LEU A 76 -9.22 -21.06 -16.69
C LEU A 76 -10.47 -21.45 -17.49
N ARG A 77 -11.56 -20.72 -17.28
CA ARG A 77 -12.83 -20.90 -18.00
C ARG A 77 -13.31 -19.59 -18.61
N GLN A 78 -14.15 -19.68 -19.64
CA GLN A 78 -14.81 -18.53 -20.26
C GLN A 78 -16.21 -18.33 -19.66
N VAL A 79 -16.58 -17.09 -19.36
CA VAL A 79 -17.93 -16.72 -18.91
C VAL A 79 -18.78 -16.37 -20.13
N ASP A 80 -19.99 -16.91 -20.21
CA ASP A 80 -21.01 -16.42 -21.11
C ASP A 80 -21.64 -15.15 -20.51
N THR A 81 -21.32 -13.99 -21.07
CA THR A 81 -21.75 -12.70 -20.54
C THR A 81 -23.25 -12.43 -20.67
N ASN A 82 -23.98 -13.23 -21.46
CA ASN A 82 -25.43 -13.10 -21.59
C ASN A 82 -26.17 -13.84 -20.47
N THR A 83 -25.64 -14.98 -20.04
CA THR A 83 -26.27 -15.84 -19.02
C THR A 83 -25.59 -15.76 -17.66
N GLY A 84 -24.37 -15.23 -17.61
CA GLY A 84 -23.50 -15.22 -16.43
C GLY A 84 -22.93 -16.59 -16.04
N LYS A 85 -23.17 -17.63 -16.85
CA LYS A 85 -22.72 -19.00 -16.58
C LYS A 85 -21.36 -19.27 -17.20
N LEU A 86 -20.62 -20.21 -16.62
CA LEU A 86 -19.36 -20.68 -17.19
C LEU A 86 -19.64 -21.58 -18.39
N ARG A 87 -18.93 -21.34 -19.49
CA ARG A 87 -18.91 -22.26 -20.63
C ARG A 87 -18.23 -23.57 -20.21
N ILE A 88 -18.69 -24.67 -20.79
CA ILE A 88 -18.16 -26.01 -20.50
C ILE A 88 -16.78 -26.13 -21.15
N GLY A 89 -15.81 -26.64 -20.39
CA GLY A 89 -14.44 -26.89 -20.83
C GLY A 89 -13.42 -25.89 -20.30
N THR A 90 -12.15 -26.24 -20.47
CA THR A 90 -11.01 -25.36 -20.21
C THR A 90 -10.80 -24.46 -21.41
N TYR A 91 -10.57 -23.17 -21.18
CA TYR A 91 -10.25 -22.25 -22.27
C TYR A 91 -8.79 -22.41 -22.72
N THR A 92 -8.57 -22.66 -24.01
CA THR A 92 -7.23 -22.85 -24.61
C THR A 92 -6.97 -21.91 -25.81
N GLY A 93 -7.77 -20.84 -25.95
CA GLY A 93 -7.64 -19.89 -27.05
C GLY A 93 -6.79 -18.66 -26.70
N ASP A 94 -6.52 -17.83 -27.72
CA ASP A 94 -5.85 -16.54 -27.55
C ASP A 94 -6.75 -15.49 -26.89
N LEU A 95 -6.16 -14.43 -26.32
CA LEU A 95 -6.92 -13.32 -25.72
C LEU A 95 -7.93 -12.73 -26.72
N GLN A 96 -9.21 -12.87 -26.42
CA GLN A 96 -10.29 -12.29 -27.23
C GLN A 96 -10.83 -11.02 -26.55
N HIS A 97 -10.79 -9.91 -27.28
CA HIS A 97 -11.27 -8.62 -26.76
C HIS A 97 -12.74 -8.71 -26.30
N GLY A 98 -13.02 -8.21 -25.09
CA GLY A 98 -14.35 -8.24 -24.49
C GLY A 98 -14.76 -9.58 -23.87
N THR A 99 -13.89 -10.60 -23.92
CA THR A 99 -14.12 -11.86 -23.21
C THR A 99 -13.88 -11.71 -21.72
N VAL A 100 -14.72 -12.39 -20.93
CA VAL A 100 -14.56 -12.48 -19.48
C VAL A 100 -14.16 -13.91 -19.14
N TYR A 101 -13.13 -14.03 -18.32
CA TYR A 101 -12.60 -15.30 -17.83
C TYR A 101 -12.96 -15.52 -16.36
N SER A 102 -12.94 -16.77 -15.93
CA SER A 102 -13.17 -17.18 -14.55
C SER A 102 -12.07 -18.13 -14.10
N GLY A 103 -11.58 -17.93 -12.88
CA GLY A 103 -10.49 -18.73 -12.29
C GLY A 103 -9.11 -18.36 -12.83
N GLY A 104 -8.37 -19.35 -13.32
CA GLY A 104 -7.00 -19.18 -13.82
C GLY A 104 -5.96 -18.95 -12.72
N SER A 105 -4.78 -18.48 -13.13
CA SER A 105 -3.66 -18.09 -12.27
C SER A 105 -3.05 -16.76 -12.75
N SER A 106 -2.21 -16.16 -11.92
CA SER A 106 -1.45 -14.96 -12.28
C SER A 106 -0.51 -15.18 -13.47
N ASP A 107 -0.01 -16.41 -13.65
CA ASP A 107 0.89 -16.75 -14.76
C ASP A 107 0.13 -16.70 -16.08
N ILE A 108 -1.07 -17.27 -16.12
CA ILE A 108 -1.97 -17.22 -17.28
C ILE A 108 -2.34 -15.78 -17.63
N VAL A 109 -2.62 -14.94 -16.63
CA VAL A 109 -2.90 -13.51 -16.87
C VAL A 109 -1.69 -12.78 -17.45
N SER A 110 -0.49 -13.09 -16.95
CA SER A 110 0.76 -12.50 -17.43
C SER A 110 1.05 -12.93 -18.87
N GLU A 111 0.79 -14.19 -19.22
CA GLU A 111 0.90 -14.75 -20.56
C GLU A 111 -0.10 -14.11 -21.54
N LEU A 112 -1.39 -14.06 -21.17
CA LEU A 112 -2.43 -13.46 -22.01
C LEU A 112 -2.19 -11.98 -22.29
N LEU A 113 -1.60 -11.26 -21.34
CA LEU A 113 -1.27 -9.85 -21.47
C LEU A 113 0.14 -9.60 -22.03
N ASP A 114 0.95 -10.64 -22.22
CA ASP A 114 2.35 -10.56 -22.65
C ASP A 114 3.15 -9.54 -21.82
N VAL A 115 3.12 -9.70 -20.49
CA VAL A 115 3.80 -8.81 -19.52
C VAL A 115 4.55 -9.62 -18.48
N LYS A 116 5.64 -9.06 -17.94
CA LYS A 116 6.40 -9.67 -16.86
C LYS A 116 6.01 -9.04 -15.52
N GLY A 117 6.29 -9.76 -14.43
CA GLY A 117 5.83 -9.35 -13.11
C GLY A 117 6.23 -7.93 -12.70
N LYS A 118 7.45 -7.49 -12.98
CA LYS A 118 7.93 -6.13 -12.62
C LYS A 118 7.23 -5.01 -13.40
N ASP A 119 6.59 -5.34 -14.52
CA ASP A 119 5.86 -4.39 -15.38
C ASP A 119 4.40 -4.24 -14.95
N ILE A 120 3.94 -5.05 -13.99
CA ILE A 120 2.58 -5.03 -13.45
C ILE A 120 2.55 -4.25 -12.14
N LEU A 121 1.73 -3.20 -12.08
CA LEU A 121 1.28 -2.57 -10.84
C LEU A 121 -0.10 -3.13 -10.45
N TYR A 122 -0.13 -3.96 -9.41
CA TYR A 122 -1.37 -4.55 -8.90
C TYR A 122 -1.93 -3.71 -7.75
N VAL A 123 -3.18 -3.26 -7.92
CA VAL A 123 -3.89 -2.43 -6.95
C VAL A 123 -4.90 -3.30 -6.21
N GLY A 124 -4.83 -3.32 -4.87
CA GLY A 124 -5.74 -4.11 -4.03
C GLY A 124 -5.81 -3.59 -2.61
N ASP A 125 -6.79 -4.07 -1.85
CA ASP A 125 -7.05 -3.70 -0.46
C ASP A 125 -6.65 -4.82 0.51
N HIS A 126 -6.62 -6.07 0.05
CA HIS A 126 -6.29 -7.19 0.92
C HIS A 126 -4.78 -7.38 1.08
N ILE A 127 -4.21 -6.88 2.19
CA ILE A 127 -2.76 -6.91 2.47
C ILE A 127 -2.11 -8.30 2.26
N PHE A 128 -2.80 -9.38 2.65
CA PHE A 128 -2.27 -10.73 2.48
C PHE A 128 -2.55 -11.28 1.08
N GLY A 129 -3.83 -11.26 0.67
CA GLY A 129 -4.28 -11.94 -0.54
C GLY A 129 -3.79 -11.26 -1.82
N ASP A 130 -3.79 -9.93 -1.85
CA ASP A 130 -3.47 -9.13 -3.03
C ASP A 130 -2.01 -8.69 -3.03
N ILE A 131 -1.53 -8.13 -1.91
CA ILE A 131 -0.23 -7.46 -1.88
C ILE A 131 0.91 -8.42 -1.56
N LEU A 132 0.87 -9.09 -0.40
CA LEU A 132 1.97 -9.97 0.04
C LEU A 132 2.22 -11.10 -0.95
N LYS A 133 1.16 -11.75 -1.45
CA LYS A 133 1.28 -12.92 -2.33
C LYS A 133 1.73 -12.55 -3.74
N SER A 134 1.19 -11.48 -4.32
CA SER A 134 1.66 -11.00 -5.64
C SER A 134 3.12 -10.55 -5.58
N LYS A 135 3.52 -9.84 -4.52
CA LYS A 135 4.91 -9.39 -4.32
C LYS A 135 5.88 -10.56 -4.18
N LYS A 136 5.57 -11.50 -3.27
CA LYS A 136 6.50 -12.60 -2.95
C LYS A 136 6.60 -13.67 -4.03
N ARG A 137 5.48 -14.04 -4.66
CA ARG A 137 5.46 -15.15 -5.62
C ARG A 137 5.74 -14.69 -7.04
N GLN A 138 5.22 -13.51 -7.42
CA GLN A 138 5.23 -13.05 -8.80
C GLN A 138 6.14 -11.84 -9.03
N GLY A 139 6.65 -11.21 -7.96
CA GLY A 139 7.49 -10.02 -8.07
C GLY A 139 6.76 -8.80 -8.63
N TRP A 140 5.42 -8.78 -8.52
CA TRP A 140 4.59 -7.67 -8.99
C TRP A 140 4.88 -6.40 -8.19
N LYS A 141 4.75 -5.25 -8.85
CA LYS A 141 4.67 -3.97 -8.14
C LYS A 141 3.31 -3.86 -7.48
N THR A 142 3.25 -3.28 -6.29
CA THR A 142 2.04 -3.33 -5.45
C THR A 142 1.59 -1.94 -5.02
N PHE A 143 0.29 -1.69 -5.15
CA PHE A 143 -0.38 -0.52 -4.58
C PHE A 143 -1.45 -0.99 -3.60
N LEU A 144 -1.28 -0.68 -2.32
CA LEU A 144 -2.27 -0.99 -1.28
C LEU A 144 -3.26 0.17 -1.09
N VAL A 145 -4.55 -0.10 -1.23
CA VAL A 145 -5.61 0.84 -0.89
C VAL A 145 -6.03 0.60 0.57
N VAL A 146 -5.95 1.63 1.41
CA VAL A 146 -6.32 1.58 2.84
C VAL A 146 -7.35 2.68 3.13
N PRO A 147 -8.65 2.44 2.94
CA PRO A 147 -9.68 3.48 3.07
C PRO A 147 -9.68 4.21 4.41
N GLU A 148 -9.35 3.50 5.50
CA GLU A 148 -9.24 4.03 6.86
C GLU A 148 -8.17 5.11 7.00
N LEU A 149 -7.20 5.15 6.08
CA LEU A 149 -6.08 6.09 6.11
C LEU A 149 -6.55 7.55 6.10
N THR A 150 -7.68 7.86 5.47
CA THR A 150 -8.25 9.22 5.49
C THR A 150 -8.56 9.69 6.91
N LYS A 151 -9.20 8.82 7.71
CA LYS A 151 -9.51 9.11 9.11
C LYS A 151 -8.24 9.08 9.97
N GLU A 152 -7.36 8.11 9.74
CA GLU A 152 -6.07 8.01 10.44
C GLU A 152 -5.23 9.28 10.29
N LEU A 153 -5.12 9.83 9.07
CA LEU A 153 -4.36 11.05 8.82
C LEU A 153 -4.96 12.26 9.53
N GLN A 154 -6.28 12.37 9.58
CA GLN A 154 -6.95 13.44 10.31
C GLN A 154 -6.63 13.37 11.81
N VAL A 155 -6.83 12.21 12.44
CA VAL A 155 -6.56 12.03 13.87
C VAL A 155 -5.06 12.19 14.18
N TRP A 156 -4.19 11.73 13.28
CA TRP A 156 -2.75 11.89 13.41
C TRP A 156 -2.35 13.36 13.49
N GLU A 157 -2.88 14.21 12.61
CA GLU A 157 -2.57 15.65 12.64
C GLU A 157 -3.10 16.31 13.92
N GLU A 158 -4.32 15.98 14.36
CA GLU A 158 -4.91 16.50 15.59
C GLU A 158 -4.15 16.09 16.87
N LYS A 159 -3.55 14.89 16.89
CA LYS A 159 -2.89 14.31 18.07
C LYS A 159 -1.37 14.27 17.97
N LYS A 160 -0.78 14.86 16.93
CA LYS A 160 0.67 14.87 16.67
C LYS A 160 1.50 15.32 17.89
N SER A 161 1.02 16.31 18.65
CA SER A 161 1.68 16.79 19.86
C SER A 161 1.84 15.72 20.95
N HIS A 162 0.87 14.81 21.10
CA HIS A 162 0.95 13.71 22.06
C HIS A 162 2.02 12.70 21.63
N PHE A 163 2.12 12.43 20.32
CA PHE A 163 3.16 11.55 19.78
C PHE A 163 4.56 12.17 19.90
N GLU A 164 4.69 13.48 19.69
CA GLU A 164 5.95 14.20 19.91
C GLU A 164 6.37 14.18 21.39
N GLU A 165 5.44 14.32 22.33
CA GLU A 165 5.70 14.16 23.76
C GLU A 165 6.18 12.74 24.08
N LEU A 166 5.50 11.71 23.53
CA LEU A 166 5.89 10.31 23.70
C LEU A 166 7.33 10.07 23.22
N LYS A 167 7.67 10.60 22.03
CA LYS A 167 9.04 10.52 21.47
C LYS A 167 10.08 11.21 22.37
N ARG A 168 9.75 12.37 22.95
CA ARG A 168 10.65 13.07 23.89
C ARG A 168 10.89 12.26 25.16
N LEU A 169 9.84 11.62 25.70
CA LEU A 169 9.96 10.74 26.86
C LEU A 169 10.80 9.49 26.56
N ASP A 170 10.66 8.90 25.37
CA ASP A 170 11.51 7.80 24.91
C ASP A 170 13.00 8.20 24.84
N VAL A 171 13.30 9.39 24.31
CA VAL A 171 14.68 9.93 24.26
C VAL A 171 15.21 10.20 25.66
N PHE A 172 14.40 10.84 26.53
CA PHE A 172 14.80 11.12 27.91
C PHE A 172 15.08 9.82 28.70
N LEU A 173 14.26 8.80 28.48
CA LEU A 173 14.49 7.48 29.06
C LEU A 173 15.83 6.91 28.58
N ALA A 174 16.15 7.00 27.29
CA ALA A 174 17.44 6.55 26.76
C ALA A 174 18.63 7.33 27.34
N GLU A 175 18.48 8.64 27.59
CA GLU A 175 19.52 9.47 28.22
C GLU A 175 19.82 9.07 29.67
N LEU A 176 18.79 8.73 30.46
CA LEU A 176 18.97 8.23 31.83
C LEU A 176 19.80 6.95 31.88
N TYR A 177 19.66 6.08 30.88
CA TYR A 177 20.42 4.82 30.77
C TYR A 177 21.76 4.97 30.05
N LYS A 178 22.06 6.11 29.42
CA LYS A 178 23.20 6.28 28.51
C LYS A 178 24.56 5.98 29.13
N HIS A 179 24.74 6.30 30.41
CA HIS A 179 26.01 6.15 31.13
C HIS A 179 26.04 4.91 32.03
N LEU A 180 24.98 4.11 32.04
CA LEU A 180 24.92 2.88 32.81
C LEU A 180 25.52 1.75 31.98
N ASP A 181 26.49 1.07 32.56
CA ASP A 181 27.14 -0.10 31.99
C ASP A 181 26.80 -1.38 32.78
N SER A 182 27.35 -2.52 32.37
CA SER A 182 27.13 -3.80 33.04
C SER A 182 27.65 -3.85 34.49
N GLY A 183 28.47 -2.89 34.92
CA GLY A 183 28.98 -2.78 36.29
C GLY A 183 28.16 -1.86 37.18
N SER A 184 27.22 -1.12 36.60
CA SER A 184 26.41 -0.13 37.30
C SER A 184 25.38 -0.80 38.22
N LYS A 185 25.42 -0.48 39.51
CA LYS A 185 24.46 -0.96 40.52
C LYS A 185 23.25 -0.04 40.70
N GLU A 186 23.33 1.18 40.18
CA GLU A 186 22.26 2.16 40.22
C GLU A 186 21.25 1.88 39.11
N CYS A 187 19.99 1.75 39.50
CA CYS A 187 18.87 1.64 38.57
C CYS A 187 17.99 2.88 38.74
N PRO A 188 17.89 3.76 37.73
CA PRO A 188 17.08 4.98 37.84
C PRO A 188 15.60 4.61 37.97
N ASP A 189 14.87 5.33 38.83
CA ASP A 189 13.43 5.17 38.93
C ASP A 189 12.73 5.80 37.72
N ILE A 190 12.11 4.94 36.92
CA ILE A 190 11.41 5.31 35.68
C ILE A 190 9.90 5.15 35.78
N SER A 191 9.37 4.89 36.98
CA SER A 191 7.95 4.64 37.23
C SER A 191 7.06 5.78 36.74
N VAL A 192 7.44 7.03 37.04
CA VAL A 192 6.70 8.24 36.64
C VAL A 192 6.69 8.41 35.13
N ILE A 193 7.85 8.23 34.48
CA ILE A 193 8.02 8.35 33.02
C ILE A 193 7.17 7.29 32.32
N LYS A 194 7.30 6.02 32.73
CA LYS A 194 6.50 4.92 32.19
C LYS A 194 5.00 5.15 32.35
N THR A 195 4.57 5.65 33.51
CA THR A 195 3.16 5.95 33.77
C THR A 195 2.67 7.05 32.84
N ARG A 196 3.46 8.13 32.66
CA ARG A 196 3.13 9.20 31.72
C ARG A 196 3.04 8.70 30.28
N MET A 197 4.00 7.88 29.85
CA MET A 197 4.00 7.27 28.51
C MET A 197 2.75 6.41 28.29
N ASN A 198 2.37 5.57 29.26
CA ASN A 198 1.17 4.74 29.17
C ASN A 198 -0.11 5.58 29.06
N VAL A 199 -0.22 6.66 29.83
CA VAL A 199 -1.36 7.59 29.76
C VAL A 199 -1.43 8.28 28.40
N LEU A 200 -0.28 8.73 27.86
CA LEU A 200 -0.24 9.36 26.53
C LEU A 200 -0.60 8.36 25.43
N ALA A 201 -0.04 7.16 25.46
CA ALA A 201 -0.36 6.09 24.52
C ALA A 201 -1.85 5.77 24.54
N TYR A 202 -2.44 5.58 25.72
CA TYR A 202 -3.87 5.33 25.87
C TYR A 202 -4.74 6.48 25.31
N ARG A 203 -4.39 7.74 25.63
CA ARG A 203 -5.13 8.92 25.13
C ARG A 203 -5.03 9.06 23.62
N MET A 204 -3.89 8.70 23.04
CA MET A 204 -3.71 8.69 21.60
C MET A 204 -4.55 7.59 20.97
N ASP A 205 -4.44 6.36 21.46
CA ASP A 205 -5.12 5.19 20.90
C ASP A 205 -6.65 5.38 20.92
N ILE A 206 -7.23 5.85 22.04
CA ILE A 206 -8.67 6.05 22.14
C ILE A 206 -9.21 7.13 21.19
N SER A 207 -8.34 8.01 20.66
CA SER A 207 -8.73 9.02 19.66
C SER A 207 -9.04 8.39 18.29
N TYR A 208 -8.48 7.22 17.98
CA TYR A 208 -8.76 6.49 16.74
C TYR A 208 -10.01 5.60 16.86
N GLY A 209 -10.23 5.04 18.06
CA GLY A 209 -11.34 4.18 18.41
C GLY A 209 -11.00 3.27 19.59
N GLN A 210 -11.90 2.36 19.96
CA GLN A 210 -11.68 1.45 21.11
C GLN A 210 -10.46 0.55 20.95
N MET A 211 -10.10 0.19 19.72
CA MET A 211 -8.97 -0.69 19.39
C MET A 211 -7.72 0.07 18.94
N GLY A 212 -7.68 1.39 19.09
CA GLY A 212 -6.53 2.19 18.66
C GLY A 212 -6.45 2.42 17.15
N SER A 213 -5.27 2.84 16.71
CA SER A 213 -4.94 3.04 15.30
C SER A 213 -4.68 1.70 14.61
N LEU A 214 -5.04 1.60 13.33
CA LEU A 214 -4.68 0.47 12.48
C LEU A 214 -3.15 0.31 12.38
N LEU A 215 -2.40 1.40 12.51
CA LEU A 215 -0.97 1.46 12.22
C LEU A 215 -0.09 1.35 13.47
N ARG A 216 -0.59 1.73 14.65
CA ARG A 216 0.20 1.74 15.89
C ARG A 216 -0.65 1.70 17.17
N SER A 217 0.00 1.31 18.26
CA SER A 217 -0.44 1.60 19.64
C SER A 217 0.71 2.31 20.35
N GLY A 218 0.49 3.57 20.76
CA GLY A 218 1.58 4.41 21.27
C GLY A 218 2.75 4.51 20.27
N SER A 219 3.95 4.17 20.73
CA SER A 219 5.19 4.16 19.92
C SER A 219 5.38 2.86 19.13
N THR A 220 4.56 1.82 19.37
CA THR A 220 4.73 0.50 18.77
C THR A 220 3.89 0.35 17.50
N GLN A 221 4.53 -0.02 16.38
CA GLN A 221 3.82 -0.30 15.13
C GLN A 221 3.05 -1.62 15.20
N THR A 222 1.89 -1.67 14.55
CA THR A 222 1.12 -2.92 14.43
C THR A 222 1.75 -3.87 13.41
N LEU A 223 1.28 -5.12 13.43
CA LEU A 223 1.60 -6.08 12.39
C LEU A 223 1.16 -5.58 11.00
N PHE A 224 0.00 -4.92 10.92
CA PHE A 224 -0.50 -4.36 9.66
C PHE A 224 0.46 -3.30 9.10
N ALA A 225 0.91 -2.34 9.93
CA ALA A 225 1.89 -1.34 9.51
C ALA A 225 3.20 -1.97 9.05
N SER A 226 3.69 -2.98 9.78
CA SER A 226 4.92 -3.70 9.42
C SER A 226 4.80 -4.43 8.08
N GLN A 227 3.63 -5.01 7.78
CA GLN A 227 3.36 -5.66 6.50
C GLN A 227 3.19 -4.64 5.37
N LEU A 228 2.52 -3.53 5.63
CA LEU A 228 2.34 -2.42 4.68
C LEU A 228 3.71 -1.90 4.22
N ILE A 229 4.59 -1.51 5.15
CA ILE A 229 5.93 -0.98 4.85
C ILE A 229 6.77 -2.00 4.06
N ARG A 230 6.62 -3.29 4.35
CA ARG A 230 7.47 -4.34 3.74
C ARG A 230 7.00 -4.76 2.35
N TYR A 231 5.69 -4.78 2.09
CA TYR A 231 5.13 -5.44 0.90
C TYR A 231 4.41 -4.53 -0.07
N ALA A 232 3.94 -3.35 0.36
CA ALA A 232 3.32 -2.37 -0.53
C ALA A 232 4.39 -1.40 -1.06
N ASP A 233 4.62 -1.37 -2.38
CA ASP A 233 5.53 -0.38 -2.97
C ASP A 233 4.93 1.03 -2.88
N LEU A 234 3.61 1.13 -3.06
CA LEU A 234 2.81 2.35 -2.88
C LEU A 234 1.61 2.03 -1.99
N TYR A 235 1.13 3.02 -1.25
CA TYR A 235 -0.14 2.91 -0.53
C TYR A 235 -0.84 4.26 -0.47
N SER A 236 -2.17 4.22 -0.43
CA SER A 236 -2.98 5.43 -0.27
C SER A 236 -4.39 5.11 0.20
N SER A 237 -5.17 6.12 0.57
CA SER A 237 -6.58 5.93 0.95
C SER A 237 -7.47 5.54 -0.22
N THR A 238 -7.10 5.96 -1.44
CA THR A 238 -7.79 5.63 -2.69
C THR A 238 -6.79 5.52 -3.84
N CYS A 239 -7.08 4.65 -4.80
CA CYS A 239 -6.28 4.56 -6.03
C CYS A 239 -6.46 5.80 -6.93
N ILE A 240 -7.51 6.60 -6.73
CA ILE A 240 -7.76 7.84 -7.47
C ILE A 240 -6.63 8.85 -7.27
N ASN A 241 -5.88 8.78 -6.18
CA ASN A 241 -4.76 9.67 -5.93
C ASN A 241 -3.66 9.57 -6.99
N LEU A 242 -3.60 8.47 -7.76
CA LEU A 242 -2.72 8.35 -8.94
C LEU A 242 -3.04 9.38 -10.03
N LEU A 243 -4.28 9.89 -10.10
CA LEU A 243 -4.69 10.89 -11.09
C LEU A 243 -3.94 12.23 -10.92
N HIS A 244 -3.40 12.48 -9.74
CA HIS A 244 -2.64 13.69 -9.41
C HIS A 244 -1.17 13.60 -9.81
N TYR A 245 -0.72 12.47 -10.36
CA TYR A 245 0.65 12.25 -10.82
C TYR A 245 0.67 12.03 -12.34
N PRO A 246 1.70 12.52 -13.04
CA PRO A 246 1.89 12.15 -14.44
C PRO A 246 2.34 10.69 -14.57
N PHE A 247 2.07 10.02 -15.70
CA PHE A 247 2.42 8.60 -15.87
C PHE A 247 3.92 8.31 -15.99
N ASN A 248 4.74 9.34 -16.21
CA ASN A 248 6.20 9.25 -16.16
C ASN A 248 6.78 9.64 -14.79
N TYR A 249 5.95 9.70 -13.74
CA TYR A 249 6.40 10.03 -12.40
C TYR A 249 7.27 8.93 -11.80
N LEU A 250 8.41 9.31 -11.23
CA LEU A 250 9.30 8.41 -10.51
C LEU A 250 9.02 8.52 -9.01
N PHE A 251 8.33 7.52 -8.44
CA PHE A 251 8.15 7.41 -7.00
C PHE A 251 9.46 6.99 -6.33
N MET A 252 10.00 7.84 -5.46
CA MET A 252 11.28 7.62 -4.77
C MET A 252 11.05 7.44 -3.28
N ALA A 253 11.69 6.42 -2.71
CA ALA A 253 11.83 6.24 -1.27
C ALA A 253 13.29 6.50 -0.86
N PRO A 254 13.55 7.06 0.34
CA PRO A 254 14.91 7.18 0.86
C PRO A 254 15.59 5.81 0.98
N PRO A 255 16.92 5.73 0.78
CA PRO A 255 17.66 4.49 0.96
C PRO A 255 17.59 4.03 2.42
N VAL A 256 17.38 2.73 2.62
CA VAL A 256 17.36 2.13 3.97
C VAL A 256 18.80 1.78 4.35
N LEU A 257 19.30 2.44 5.40
CA LEU A 257 20.62 2.16 5.96
C LEU A 257 20.52 1.26 7.18
N MET A 258 21.46 0.33 7.30
CA MET A 258 21.65 -0.49 8.48
C MET A 258 22.27 0.35 9.62
N PRO A 259 22.04 -0.01 10.90
CA PRO A 259 22.50 0.80 12.03
C PRO A 259 24.01 1.14 12.02
N HIS A 260 24.86 0.22 11.55
CA HIS A 260 26.31 0.44 11.47
C HIS A 260 26.73 1.41 10.36
N GLU A 261 25.94 1.53 9.29
CA GLU A 261 26.18 2.49 8.20
C GLU A 261 25.85 3.92 8.67
N VAL A 262 24.79 4.07 9.46
CA VAL A 262 24.39 5.36 10.05
C VAL A 262 25.45 5.87 11.04
N ALA A 263 25.99 4.98 11.88
CA ALA A 263 27.04 5.34 12.82
C ALA A 263 28.31 5.87 12.11
N SER A 264 28.66 5.29 10.95
CA SER A 264 29.78 5.75 10.14
C SER A 264 29.53 7.10 9.45
N GLN A 265 28.28 7.44 9.15
CA GLN A 265 27.93 8.75 8.59
C GLN A 265 28.01 9.85 9.66
N ILE A 266 27.48 9.59 10.85
CA ILE A 266 27.53 10.53 11.97
C ILE A 266 28.99 10.81 12.37
N SER A 267 29.84 9.78 12.41
CA SER A 267 31.28 9.98 12.70
C SER A 267 32.01 10.74 11.58
N ALA A 268 31.62 10.55 10.32
CA ALA A 268 32.14 11.33 9.19
C ALA A 268 31.70 12.81 9.22
N GLU A 269 30.44 13.09 9.56
CA GLU A 269 29.93 14.46 9.70
C GLU A 269 30.55 15.20 10.90
N VAL A 270 30.72 14.51 12.04
CA VAL A 270 31.40 15.07 13.23
C VAL A 270 32.88 15.34 12.94
N SER A 271 33.58 14.43 12.26
CA SER A 271 34.98 14.65 11.87
C SER A 271 35.15 15.75 10.82
N SER A 272 34.18 15.95 9.92
CA SER A 272 34.18 17.05 8.96
C SER A 272 33.90 18.43 9.60
N SER A 273 33.08 18.48 10.65
CA SER A 273 32.81 19.71 11.41
C SER A 273 33.94 20.06 12.39
N ASP A 274 34.66 19.08 12.92
CA ASP A 274 35.90 19.31 13.65
C ASP A 274 37.06 19.78 12.75
N GLN A 275 37.10 19.32 11.49
CA GLN A 275 38.08 19.82 10.51
C GLN A 275 37.79 21.28 10.11
N SER A 276 36.53 21.67 9.88
CA SER A 276 36.19 23.05 9.54
C SER A 276 36.45 24.04 10.69
N ASN A 277 36.27 23.61 11.95
CA ASN A 277 36.64 24.40 13.14
C ASN A 277 38.17 24.52 13.34
N ARG A 278 38.97 23.54 12.91
CA ARG A 278 40.44 23.63 12.91
C ARG A 278 41.00 24.57 11.84
N THR A 279 40.33 24.71 10.69
CA THR A 279 40.74 25.67 9.65
C THR A 279 40.45 27.13 10.03
N LEU A 280 39.42 27.37 10.86
CA LEU A 280 39.08 28.71 11.37
C LEU A 280 40.03 29.21 12.48
N THR A 281 40.71 28.31 13.19
CA THR A 281 41.65 28.65 14.27
C THR A 281 43.09 28.84 13.80
N THR A 282 43.44 28.40 12.58
CA THR A 282 44.79 28.55 11.99
C THR A 282 44.98 29.83 11.18
N ASN A 283 43.90 30.59 10.89
CA ASN A 283 43.95 31.88 10.17
C ASN A 283 43.92 33.12 11.09
N LYS A 284 44.23 32.95 12.38
CA LYS A 284 44.45 34.07 13.32
C LYS A 284 45.83 33.93 13.94
N ASN A 285 46.87 34.27 13.19
CA ASN A 285 48.17 34.69 13.67
C ASN A 285 48.76 35.68 12.67
#